data_AF-A0A957EA84-F1
#
_entry.id   AF-A0A957EA84-F1
#
_cell.length_a   1.000
_cell.length_b   1.000
_cell.length_c   1.000
_cell.angle_alpha   90.00
_cell.angle_beta   90.00
_cell.angle_gamma   90.00
#
_symmetry.space_group_name_H-M   'P 1'
#
loop_
_entity.id
_entity.type
_entity.pdbx_description
1 polymer ?
#
loop_
_entity_poly.entity_id
_entity_poly.type
_entity_poly.pdbx_seq_one_letter_code
_entity_poly.pdbx_strand_id
1 'polypeptide(L)'
;AQLKETAVRLEAQNSLNHLIREIQIKESELDKIVREHSETIEKMEGEIGRLTQKKSKLKTEIQVHSNGRNGPKASESDTIERARQQRTSKKQEAMQRLLEIIRMKPKATLSELASEIGRSKSTIGGYLSELQAGRTIEKGEAGWHVVEKIVV
;
A
#
# COMPACT_ATOMS: atom_id res chain seq x y z
N ALA A 1 43.49 -67.95 -27.37
CA ALA A 1 43.52 -66.50 -27.64
C ALA A 1 42.14 -65.99 -28.08
N GLN A 2 41.52 -66.58 -29.10
CA GLN A 2 40.23 -66.15 -29.67
C GLN A 2 39.08 -65.99 -28.66
N LEU A 3 38.90 -66.93 -27.71
CA LEU A 3 37.83 -66.85 -26.71
C LEU A 3 37.94 -65.64 -25.76
N LYS A 4 39.17 -65.20 -25.46
CA LYS A 4 39.40 -64.01 -24.62
C LYS A 4 39.10 -62.73 -25.39
N GLU A 5 39.47 -62.69 -26.67
CA GLU A 5 39.17 -61.54 -27.54
C GLU A 5 37.66 -61.37 -27.77
N THR A 6 36.92 -62.48 -27.96
CA THR A 6 35.46 -62.43 -28.09
C THR A 6 34.77 -61.95 -26.81
N ALA A 7 35.28 -62.34 -25.63
CA ALA A 7 34.74 -61.88 -24.35
C ALA A 7 34.92 -60.38 -24.16
N VAL A 8 36.12 -59.86 -24.43
CA VAL A 8 36.41 -58.41 -24.36
C VAL A 8 35.54 -57.61 -25.34
N ARG A 9 35.35 -58.13 -26.56
CA ARG A 9 34.48 -57.48 -27.56
C ARG A 9 33.02 -57.46 -27.11
N LEU A 10 32.53 -58.51 -26.46
CA LEU A 10 31.17 -58.58 -25.93
C LEU A 10 30.96 -57.60 -24.77
N GLU A 11 31.93 -57.50 -23.86
CA GLU A 11 31.91 -56.53 -22.75
C GLU A 11 31.88 -55.08 -23.27
N ALA A 12 32.72 -54.76 -24.26
CA ALA A 12 32.72 -53.45 -24.90
C ALA A 12 31.37 -53.15 -25.57
N GLN A 13 30.77 -54.12 -26.25
CA GLN A 13 29.46 -53.97 -26.88
C GLN A 13 28.35 -53.75 -25.85
N ASN A 14 28.39 -54.47 -24.73
CA ASN A 14 27.42 -54.30 -23.64
C ASN A 14 27.54 -52.92 -22.98
N SER A 15 28.77 -52.43 -22.77
CA SER A 15 29.02 -51.09 -22.26
C SER A 15 28.52 -50.01 -23.22
N LEU A 16 28.73 -50.19 -24.53
CA LEU A 16 28.21 -49.27 -25.55
C LEU A 16 26.68 -49.25 -25.56
N ASN A 17 26.05 -50.43 -25.54
CA ASN A 17 24.59 -50.54 -25.50
C ASN A 17 23.99 -49.88 -24.25
N HIS A 18 24.68 -50.00 -23.10
CA HIS A 18 24.27 -49.33 -21.86
C HIS A 18 24.30 -47.81 -22.00
N LEU A 19 25.41 -47.26 -22.51
CA LEU A 19 25.55 -45.82 -22.74
C LEU A 19 24.50 -45.29 -23.71
N ILE A 20 24.21 -46.03 -24.80
CA ILE A 20 23.16 -45.64 -25.75
C ILE A 20 21.79 -45.54 -25.06
N ARG A 21 21.44 -46.50 -24.19
CA ARG A 21 20.18 -46.46 -23.44
C ARG A 21 20.13 -45.27 -22.48
N GLU A 22 21.21 -45.01 -21.75
CA GLU A 22 21.26 -43.86 -20.85
C GLU A 22 21.12 -42.53 -21.60
N ILE A 23 21.77 -42.41 -22.77
CA ILE A 23 21.64 -41.23 -23.63
C ILE A 23 20.17 -41.05 -24.05
N GLN A 24 19.53 -42.11 -24.54
CA GLN A 24 18.12 -42.04 -24.96
C GLN A 24 17.16 -41.66 -23.82
N ILE A 25 17.40 -42.17 -22.61
CA ILE A 25 16.60 -41.81 -21.43
C ILE A 25 16.79 -40.33 -21.12
N LYS A 26 18.04 -39.84 -21.06
CA LYS A 26 18.35 -38.44 -20.77
C LYS A 26 17.82 -37.49 -21.85
N GLU A 27 17.86 -37.89 -23.12
CA GLU A 27 17.25 -37.14 -24.23
C GLU A 27 15.74 -37.02 -24.03
N SER A 28 15.05 -38.11 -23.66
CA SER A 28 13.62 -38.08 -23.40
C SER A 28 13.24 -37.23 -22.18
N GLU A 29 14.05 -37.27 -21.12
CA GLU A 29 13.88 -36.41 -19.94
C GLU A 29 14.08 -34.94 -20.30
N LEU A 30 15.10 -34.63 -21.10
CA LEU A 30 15.35 -33.27 -21.57
C LEU A 30 14.19 -32.75 -22.42
N ASP A 31 13.68 -33.56 -23.35
CA ASP A 31 12.53 -33.20 -24.19
C ASP A 31 11.28 -32.91 -23.36
N LYS A 32 11.09 -33.64 -22.25
CA LYS A 32 9.98 -33.37 -21.33
C LYS A 32 10.15 -32.01 -20.65
N ILE A 33 11.35 -31.71 -20.14
CA ILE A 33 11.66 -30.42 -19.49
C ILE A 33 11.47 -29.26 -20.48
N VAL A 34 12.00 -29.40 -21.70
CA VAL A 34 11.89 -28.37 -22.75
C VAL A 34 10.42 -28.07 -23.06
N ARG A 35 9.58 -29.11 -23.15
CA ARG A 35 8.14 -28.95 -23.40
C ARG A 35 7.43 -28.23 -22.27
N GLU A 36 7.61 -28.67 -21.02
CA GLU A 36 6.99 -28.07 -19.84
C GLU A 36 7.40 -26.59 -19.68
N HIS A 37 8.68 -26.28 -19.90
CA HIS A 37 9.16 -24.91 -19.87
C HIS A 37 8.60 -24.08 -21.03
N SER A 38 8.52 -24.63 -22.23
CA SER A 38 7.96 -23.93 -23.40
C SER A 38 6.50 -23.54 -23.18
N GLU A 39 5.67 -24.45 -22.65
CA GLU A 39 4.27 -24.16 -22.30
C GLU A 39 4.16 -23.06 -21.23
N THR A 40 5.09 -23.04 -20.27
CA THR A 40 5.13 -22.03 -19.22
C THR A 40 5.50 -20.66 -19.79
N ILE A 41 6.48 -20.61 -20.71
CA ILE A 41 6.87 -19.38 -21.40
C ILE A 41 5.71 -18.82 -22.22
N GLU A 42 5.03 -19.65 -23.01
CA GLU A 42 3.88 -19.23 -23.83
C GLU A 42 2.76 -18.60 -22.98
N LYS A 43 2.46 -19.20 -21.81
CA LYS A 43 1.48 -18.64 -20.86
C LYS A 43 1.91 -17.26 -20.34
N MET A 44 3.18 -17.11 -19.97
CA MET A 44 3.71 -15.83 -19.48
C MET A 44 3.70 -14.75 -20.57
N GLU A 45 4.09 -15.09 -21.80
CA GLU A 45 4.06 -14.16 -22.94
C GLU A 45 2.63 -13.67 -23.22
N GLY A 46 1.64 -14.58 -23.15
CA GLY A 46 0.24 -14.22 -23.29
C GLY A 46 -0.28 -13.30 -22.17
N GLU A 47 0.21 -13.44 -20.93
CA GLU A 47 -0.11 -12.53 -19.84
C GLU A 47 0.55 -11.15 -20.01
N ILE A 48 1.82 -11.10 -20.41
CA ILE A 48 2.54 -9.87 -20.73
C ILE A 48 1.81 -9.09 -21.82
N GLY A 49 1.33 -9.76 -22.87
CA GLY A 49 0.53 -9.15 -23.93
C GLY A 49 -0.76 -8.50 -23.40
N ARG A 50 -1.53 -9.23 -22.58
CA ARG A 50 -2.77 -8.73 -21.96
C ARG A 50 -2.50 -7.52 -21.04
N LEU A 51 -1.46 -7.58 -20.22
CA LEU A 51 -1.08 -6.48 -19.33
C LEU A 51 -0.63 -5.24 -20.11
N THR A 52 0.11 -5.43 -21.21
CA THR A 52 0.54 -4.35 -22.09
C THR A 52 -0.64 -3.65 -22.74
N GLN A 53 -1.65 -4.40 -23.20
CA GLN A 53 -2.89 -3.84 -23.73
C GLN A 53 -3.70 -3.09 -22.66
N LYS A 54 -3.78 -3.62 -21.44
CA LYS A 54 -4.45 -2.92 -20.33
C LYS A 54 -3.74 -1.61 -19.99
N LYS A 55 -2.40 -1.62 -19.97
CA LYS A 55 -1.58 -0.43 -19.73
C LYS A 55 -1.80 0.63 -20.81
N SER A 56 -1.86 0.26 -22.09
CA SER A 56 -2.09 1.21 -23.17
C SER A 56 -3.49 1.83 -23.08
N LYS A 57 -4.52 1.02 -22.78
CA LYS A 57 -5.89 1.51 -22.57
C LYS A 57 -5.97 2.51 -21.43
N LEU A 58 -5.41 2.16 -20.27
CA LEU A 58 -5.38 3.05 -19.09
C LEU A 58 -4.63 4.36 -19.39
N LYS A 59 -3.52 4.29 -20.13
CA LYS A 59 -2.78 5.49 -20.56
C LYS A 59 -3.66 6.41 -21.41
N THR A 60 -4.42 5.84 -22.35
CA THR A 60 -5.36 6.61 -23.18
C THR A 60 -6.49 7.20 -22.35
N GLU A 61 -7.09 6.44 -21.43
CA GLU A 61 -8.16 6.93 -20.54
C GLU A 61 -7.68 8.12 -19.70
N ILE A 62 -6.48 8.02 -19.10
CA ILE A 62 -5.87 9.11 -18.34
C ILE A 62 -5.64 10.33 -19.23
N GLN A 63 -5.12 10.15 -20.45
CA GLN A 63 -4.83 11.24 -21.37
C GLN A 63 -6.10 11.93 -21.89
N VAL A 64 -7.16 11.17 -22.16
CA VAL A 64 -8.47 11.72 -22.57
C VAL A 64 -9.08 12.54 -21.43
N HIS A 65 -8.96 12.06 -20.19
CA HIS A 65 -9.43 12.80 -19.02
C HIS A 65 -8.57 14.02 -18.67
N SER A 66 -7.26 14.01 -18.98
CA SER A 66 -6.40 15.18 -18.79
C SER A 66 -6.62 16.28 -19.84
N ASN A 67 -6.95 15.91 -21.10
CA ASN A 67 -7.09 16.87 -22.20
C ASN A 67 -8.51 17.44 -22.37
N GLY A 68 -9.55 16.79 -21.80
CA GLY A 68 -10.94 17.25 -21.89
C GLY A 68 -11.32 18.37 -20.91
N ARG A 69 -10.36 18.99 -20.22
CA ARG A 69 -10.60 19.92 -19.10
C ARG A 69 -10.02 21.32 -19.36
N ASN A 70 -10.15 21.84 -20.58
CA ASN A 70 -9.80 23.23 -20.95
C ASN A 70 -10.92 24.24 -20.61
N GLY A 71 -11.50 24.14 -19.43
CA GLY A 71 -12.08 25.30 -18.74
C GLY A 71 -11.14 25.64 -17.58
N PRO A 72 -11.11 26.88 -17.05
CA PRO A 72 -10.21 27.26 -15.96
C PRO A 72 -10.62 26.50 -14.68
N LYS A 73 -10.18 25.26 -14.57
CA LYS A 73 -10.40 24.36 -13.45
C LYS A 73 -9.10 24.34 -12.68
N ALA A 74 -9.09 25.09 -11.59
CA ALA A 74 -8.06 24.99 -10.57
C ALA A 74 -7.76 23.51 -10.31
N SER A 75 -6.48 23.19 -10.27
CA SER A 75 -5.96 21.83 -10.27
C SER A 75 -6.65 20.98 -9.21
N GLU A 76 -6.90 19.70 -9.45
CA GLU A 76 -7.48 18.81 -8.43
C GLU A 76 -6.60 18.77 -7.17
N SER A 77 -5.29 18.95 -7.34
CA SER A 77 -4.34 19.21 -6.25
C SER A 77 -4.77 20.44 -5.43
N ASP A 78 -5.10 21.55 -6.09
CA ASP A 78 -5.57 22.78 -5.43
C ASP A 78 -6.90 22.56 -4.71
N THR A 79 -7.77 21.67 -5.21
CA THR A 79 -9.05 21.38 -4.54
C THR A 79 -8.88 20.47 -3.32
N ILE A 80 -8.02 19.46 -3.40
CA ILE A 80 -7.71 18.56 -2.27
C ILE A 80 -6.92 19.31 -1.21
N GLU A 81 -5.97 20.14 -1.62
CA GLU A 81 -5.16 20.95 -0.73
C GLU A 81 -6.01 22.01 -0.03
N ARG A 82 -6.87 22.73 -0.77
CA ARG A 82 -7.86 23.63 -0.14
C ARG A 82 -8.80 22.89 0.81
N ALA A 83 -9.28 21.70 0.47
CA ALA A 83 -10.13 20.89 1.35
C ALA A 83 -9.38 20.37 2.59
N ARG A 84 -8.07 20.11 2.49
CA ARG A 84 -7.21 19.78 3.64
C ARG A 84 -7.00 21.01 4.52
N GLN A 85 -6.60 22.14 3.93
CA GLN A 85 -6.42 23.41 4.63
C GLN A 85 -7.70 23.83 5.37
N GLN A 86 -8.86 23.79 4.73
CA GLN A 86 -10.15 24.10 5.36
C GLN A 86 -10.47 23.16 6.54
N ARG A 87 -10.18 21.86 6.42
CA ARG A 87 -10.37 20.91 7.52
C ARG A 87 -9.43 21.20 8.69
N THR A 88 -8.16 21.50 8.41
CA THR A 88 -7.17 21.86 9.42
C THR A 88 -7.54 23.16 10.13
N SER A 89 -7.93 24.20 9.38
CA SER A 89 -8.36 25.49 9.94
C SER A 89 -9.59 25.36 10.82
N LYS A 90 -10.64 24.63 10.36
CA LYS A 90 -11.84 24.39 11.17
C LYS A 90 -11.57 23.58 12.44
N LYS A 91 -10.60 22.65 12.40
CA LYS A 91 -10.15 21.91 13.58
C LYS A 91 -9.44 22.84 14.56
N GLN A 92 -8.49 23.64 14.08
CA GLN A 92 -7.74 24.59 14.90
C GLN A 92 -8.65 25.63 15.56
N GLU A 93 -9.60 26.20 14.80
CA GLU A 93 -10.58 27.15 15.32
C GLU A 93 -11.45 26.51 16.42
N ALA A 94 -11.91 25.27 16.22
CA ALA A 94 -12.68 24.55 17.23
C ALA A 94 -11.86 24.24 18.49
N MET A 95 -10.55 23.93 18.35
CA MET A 95 -9.65 23.72 19.48
C MET A 95 -9.36 25.02 20.24
N GLN A 96 -9.25 26.16 19.56
CA GLN A 96 -9.10 27.48 20.20
C GLN A 96 -10.34 27.85 21.01
N ARG A 97 -11.54 27.72 20.41
CA ARG A 97 -12.80 27.95 21.13
C ARG A 97 -12.96 27.01 22.33
N LEU A 98 -12.51 25.75 22.21
CA LEU A 98 -12.49 24.82 23.33
C LEU A 98 -11.63 25.32 24.49
N LEU A 99 -10.44 25.87 24.22
CA LEU A 99 -9.59 26.44 25.27
C LEU A 99 -10.23 27.65 25.95
N GLU A 100 -10.90 28.52 25.18
CA GLU A 100 -11.64 29.67 25.72
C GLU A 100 -12.78 29.22 26.64
N ILE A 101 -13.56 28.23 26.23
CA ILE A 101 -14.65 27.69 27.04
C ILE A 101 -14.10 27.03 28.31
N ILE A 102 -13.00 26.29 28.23
CA ILE A 102 -12.36 25.69 29.41
C ILE A 102 -11.93 26.77 30.42
N ARG A 103 -11.38 27.90 29.95
CA ARG A 103 -11.04 29.05 30.83
C ARG A 103 -12.25 29.63 31.53
N MET A 104 -13.38 29.73 30.84
CA MET A 104 -14.62 30.32 31.37
C MET A 104 -15.42 29.34 32.24
N LYS A 105 -15.38 28.05 31.90
CA LYS A 105 -16.18 26.97 32.49
C LYS A 105 -15.32 25.71 32.69
N PRO A 106 -14.41 25.71 33.68
CA PRO A 106 -13.50 24.57 33.90
C PRO A 106 -14.25 23.27 34.25
N LYS A 107 -15.44 23.38 34.84
CA LYS A 107 -16.30 22.25 35.21
C LYS A 107 -17.28 21.81 34.11
N ALA A 108 -17.19 22.38 32.90
CA ALA A 108 -18.07 22.01 31.81
C ALA A 108 -17.96 20.51 31.48
N THR A 109 -19.11 19.88 31.39
CA THR A 109 -19.23 18.49 30.96
C THR A 109 -18.92 18.36 29.46
N LEU A 110 -18.56 17.16 29.02
CA LEU A 110 -18.37 16.88 27.58
C LEU A 110 -19.59 17.22 26.73
N SER A 111 -20.80 17.12 27.30
CA SER A 111 -22.04 17.46 26.60
C SER A 111 -22.16 18.96 26.37
N GLU A 112 -21.85 19.77 27.38
CA GLU A 112 -21.89 21.24 27.28
C GLU A 112 -20.83 21.75 26.29
N LEU A 113 -19.61 21.23 26.38
CA LEU A 113 -18.53 21.55 25.44
C LEU A 113 -18.91 21.19 23.98
N ALA A 114 -19.53 20.03 23.78
CA ALA A 114 -20.01 19.58 22.47
C ALA A 114 -21.08 20.51 21.89
N SER A 115 -22.06 20.90 22.72
CA SER A 115 -23.12 21.82 22.32
C SER A 115 -22.59 23.22 22.00
N GLU A 116 -21.66 23.74 22.80
CA GLU A 116 -21.13 25.11 22.67
C GLU A 116 -20.19 25.26 21.46
N ILE A 117 -19.46 24.20 21.10
CA ILE A 117 -18.57 24.18 19.92
C ILE A 117 -19.30 23.69 18.65
N GLY A 118 -20.48 23.09 18.79
CA GLY A 118 -21.26 22.54 17.68
C GLY A 118 -20.63 21.27 17.08
N ARG A 119 -20.07 20.39 17.92
CA ARG A 119 -19.41 19.15 17.52
C ARG A 119 -19.91 17.96 18.34
N SER A 120 -19.65 16.74 17.89
CA SER A 120 -20.03 15.54 18.65
C SER A 120 -19.18 15.42 19.93
N LYS A 121 -19.73 14.77 20.97
CA LYS A 121 -18.99 14.48 22.22
C LYS A 121 -17.71 13.67 21.96
N SER A 122 -17.74 12.74 20.99
CA SER A 122 -16.57 11.97 20.58
C SER A 122 -15.47 12.85 19.97
N THR A 123 -15.85 13.83 19.13
CA THR A 123 -14.90 14.77 18.52
C THR A 123 -14.26 15.65 19.60
N ILE A 124 -15.07 16.17 20.54
CA ILE A 124 -14.55 16.97 21.67
C ILE A 124 -13.64 16.13 22.58
N GLY A 125 -14.01 14.89 22.87
CA GLY A 125 -13.15 13.97 23.62
C GLY A 125 -11.79 13.75 22.94
N GLY A 126 -11.79 13.62 21.62
CA GLY A 126 -10.56 13.59 20.82
C GLY A 126 -9.73 14.87 20.97
N TYR A 127 -10.36 16.05 20.85
CA TYR A 127 -9.66 17.33 21.01
C TYR A 127 -9.07 17.52 22.41
N LEU A 128 -9.80 17.16 23.46
CA LEU A 128 -9.29 17.22 24.84
C LEU A 128 -8.08 16.30 25.03
N SER A 129 -8.14 15.09 24.45
CA SER A 129 -7.02 14.13 24.49
C SER A 129 -5.78 14.69 23.79
N GLU A 130 -5.96 15.32 22.61
CA GLU A 130 -4.86 15.98 21.88
C GLU A 130 -4.28 17.17 22.65
N LEU A 131 -5.13 18.02 23.23
CA LEU A 131 -4.68 19.18 24.02
C LEU A 131 -3.95 18.75 25.31
N GLN A 132 -4.40 17.66 25.94
CA GLN A 132 -3.75 17.10 27.11
C GLN A 132 -2.40 16.45 26.75
N ALA A 133 -2.32 15.72 25.64
CA ALA A 133 -1.05 15.19 25.12
C ALA A 133 -0.06 16.31 24.78
N GLY A 134 -0.55 17.44 24.28
CA GLY A 134 0.23 18.66 24.03
C GLY A 134 0.63 19.45 25.28
N ARG A 135 0.20 19.01 26.48
CA ARG A 135 0.35 19.73 27.76
C ARG A 135 -0.20 21.17 27.72
N THR A 136 -1.25 21.39 26.91
CA THR A 136 -1.94 22.68 26.81
C THR A 136 -3.06 22.76 27.84
N ILE A 137 -3.65 21.61 28.19
CA ILE A 137 -4.65 21.50 29.24
C ILE A 137 -4.31 20.35 30.17
N GLU A 138 -4.84 20.41 31.37
CA GLU A 138 -4.80 19.35 32.35
C GLU A 138 -6.18 19.18 32.99
N LYS A 139 -6.41 18.01 33.58
CA LYS A 139 -7.65 17.71 34.29
C LYS A 139 -7.33 17.55 35.77
N GLY A 140 -7.73 18.54 36.57
CA GLY A 140 -7.63 18.52 38.02
C GLY A 140 -8.95 18.18 38.70
N GLU A 141 -8.96 18.24 40.03
CA GLU A 141 -10.18 18.02 40.84
C GLU A 141 -11.27 19.06 40.57
N ALA A 142 -10.88 20.28 40.18
CA ALA A 142 -11.79 21.37 39.86
C ALA A 142 -12.27 21.36 38.39
N GLY A 143 -11.92 20.35 37.60
CA GLY A 143 -12.26 20.25 36.18
C GLY A 143 -11.05 20.45 35.26
N TRP A 144 -11.29 20.93 34.06
CA TRP A 144 -10.25 21.22 33.06
C TRP A 144 -9.62 22.59 33.31
N HIS A 145 -8.30 22.68 33.22
CA HIS A 145 -7.57 23.95 33.29
C HIS A 145 -6.56 24.05 32.15
N VAL A 146 -6.39 25.27 31.62
CA VAL A 146 -5.39 25.56 30.59
C VAL A 146 -4.05 25.80 31.27
N VAL A 147 -3.03 25.04 30.88
CA VAL A 147 -1.66 25.22 31.38
C VAL A 147 -1.03 26.32 30.54
N GLU A 148 -0.98 27.54 31.06
CA GLU A 148 -0.21 28.60 30.42
C GLU A 148 1.26 28.19 30.43
N LYS A 149 1.82 27.91 29.25
CA LYS A 149 3.27 27.92 29.10
C LYS A 149 3.71 29.36 29.36
N ILE A 150 4.27 29.60 30.54
CA ILE A 150 5.15 30.74 30.77
C ILE A 150 6.32 30.53 29.80
N VAL A 151 6.28 31.19 28.66
CA VAL A 151 7.46 31.39 27.83
C VAL A 151 8.22 32.52 28.52
N VAL A 152 9.20 32.15 29.36
CA VAL A 152 10.25 33.07 29.83
C VAL A 152 11.25 33.26 28.68
#